data_AF-A0A1G9D3Z2-F1
#
_entry.id   AF-A0A1G9D3Z2-F1
#
_cell.length_a   1.000
_cell.length_b   1.000
_cell.length_c   1.000
_cell.angle_alpha   90.00
_cell.angle_beta   90.00
_cell.angle_gamma   90.00
#
_symmetry.space_group_name_H-M   'P 1'
#
loop_
_entity.id
_entity.type
_entity.pdbx_description
1 polymer ?
#
loop_
_entity_poly.entity_id
_entity_poly.type
_entity_poly.pdbx_seq_one_letter_code
_entity_poly.pdbx_strand_id
1 'polypeptide(L)' 'MAQDLSEVRFLTVAEVAEMMRVSKMTVYRLVHSGELPAIRFGRSFRVPESAARAAIERPVADSA' A
#
# COMPACT_ATOMS: atom_id res chain seq x y z
N MET A 1 -3.80 17.23 -20.40
CA MET A 1 -2.91 16.08 -20.19
C MET A 1 -3.79 14.89 -19.85
N ALA A 2 -3.89 13.92 -20.75
CA ALA A 2 -4.65 12.71 -20.51
C ALA A 2 -3.91 11.91 -19.43
N GLN A 3 -4.48 11.86 -18.22
CA GLN A 3 -4.06 10.89 -17.22
C GLN A 3 -4.41 9.53 -17.82
N ASP A 4 -3.39 8.78 -18.22
CA ASP A 4 -3.53 7.45 -18.79
C ASP A 4 -4.14 6.55 -17.71
N LEU A 5 -5.48 6.40 -17.75
CA LEU A 5 -6.27 5.55 -16.83
C LEU A 5 -5.95 4.05 -17.00
N SER A 6 -5.06 3.72 -17.94
CA SER A 6 -4.84 2.38 -18.49
C SER A 6 -3.93 1.49 -17.65
N GLU A 7 -3.18 2.00 -16.67
CA GLU A 7 -2.29 1.16 -15.85
C GLU A 7 -2.39 1.50 -14.35
N VAL A 8 -3.52 1.19 -13.73
CA VAL A 8 -3.53 1.05 -12.27
C VAL A 8 -2.66 -0.15 -11.91
N ARG A 9 -1.39 0.11 -11.56
CA ARG A 9 -0.44 -0.91 -11.15
C ARG A 9 -0.75 -1.36 -9.73
N PHE A 10 -0.84 -2.67 -9.56
CA PHE A 10 -1.08 -3.30 -8.28
C PHE A 10 0.19 -3.96 -7.78
N LEU A 11 0.58 -3.60 -6.57
CA LEU A 11 1.72 -4.15 -5.87
C LEU A 11 1.28 -5.25 -4.91
N THR A 12 2.11 -6.26 -4.76
CA THR A 12 2.01 -7.25 -3.71
C THR A 12 2.40 -6.64 -2.36
N VAL A 13 1.96 -7.29 -1.28
CA VAL A 13 2.38 -6.92 0.08
C VAL A 13 3.90 -6.93 0.25
N ALA A 14 4.61 -7.81 -0.46
CA ALA A 14 6.06 -7.89 -0.40
C ALA A 14 6.73 -6.66 -1.04
N GLU A 15 6.28 -6.26 -2.24
CA GLU A 15 6.81 -5.09 -2.93
C GLU A 15 6.52 -3.79 -2.16
N VAL A 16 5.33 -3.68 -1.55
CA VAL A 16 5.00 -2.53 -0.68
C VAL A 16 5.89 -2.51 0.56
N ALA A 17 6.14 -3.66 1.18
CA ALA A 17 7.01 -3.75 2.35
C ALA A 17 8.44 -3.31 2.05
N GLU A 18 8.97 -3.71 0.89
CA GLU A 18 10.27 -3.28 0.41
C GLU A 18 10.31 -1.77 0.12
N MET A 19 9.28 -1.26 -0.56
CA MET A 19 9.15 0.16 -0.88
C MET A 19 9.08 1.04 0.37
N MET A 20 8.30 0.64 1.38
CA MET A 20 8.15 1.37 2.65
C MET A 20 9.26 1.08 3.67
N ARG A 21 10.18 0.15 3.38
CA ARG A 21 11.21 -0.37 4.30
C ARG A 21 10.65 -0.87 5.64
N VAL A 22 9.52 -1.57 5.58
CA VAL A 22 8.87 -2.17 6.76
C VAL A 22 8.75 -3.68 6.61
N SER A 23 8.37 -4.36 7.70
CA SER A 23 8.05 -5.79 7.63
C SER A 23 6.73 -6.01 6.86
N LYS A 24 6.57 -7.18 6.23
CA LYS A 24 5.28 -7.62 5.64
C LYS A 24 4.14 -7.56 6.67
N MET A 25 4.43 -7.86 7.94
CA MET A 25 3.46 -7.79 9.03
C MET A 25 2.95 -6.37 9.25
N THR A 26 3.83 -5.36 9.16
CA THR A 26 3.43 -3.95 9.24
C THR A 26 2.46 -3.59 8.12
N VAL A 27 2.75 -4.00 6.88
CA VAL A 27 1.84 -3.77 5.76
C VAL A 27 0.50 -4.46 5.99
N TYR A 28 0.50 -5.71 6.46
CA TYR A 28 -0.74 -6.38 6.82
C TYR A 28 -1.51 -5.63 7.90
N ARG A 29 -0.87 -5.12 8.95
CA ARG A 29 -1.55 -4.32 9.98
C ARG A 29 -2.20 -3.08 9.39
N LEU A 30 -1.49 -2.33 8.53
CA LEU A 30 -2.03 -1.13 7.88
C LEU A 30 -3.23 -1.45 6.98
N VAL A 31 -3.20 -2.59 6.29
CA VAL A 31 -4.33 -3.05 5.48
C VAL A 31 -5.53 -3.42 6.36
N HIS A 32 -5.30 -4.11 7.47
CA HIS A 32 -6.38 -4.52 8.38
C HIS A 32 -6.92 -3.35 9.23
N SER A 33 -6.12 -2.33 9.52
CA SER A 33 -6.57 -1.09 10.18
C SER A 33 -7.30 -0.14 9.22
N GLY A 34 -7.21 -0.39 7.90
CA GLY A 34 -7.80 0.46 6.87
C GLY A 34 -6.97 1.70 6.54
N GLU A 35 -5.79 1.85 7.12
CA GLU A 35 -4.85 2.95 6.82
C GLU A 35 -4.23 2.82 5.43
N LEU A 36 -4.06 1.59 4.95
CA LEU A 36 -3.56 1.32 3.60
C LEU A 36 -4.66 0.63 2.77
N PRO A 37 -5.24 1.29 1.76
CA PRO A 37 -6.28 0.70 0.95
C PRO A 37 -5.69 -0.44 0.10
N ALA A 38 -6.32 -1.61 0.18
CA ALA A 38 -5.90 -2.81 -0.54
C ALA A 38 -7.12 -3.60 -1.03
N ILE A 39 -6.91 -4.33 -2.12
CA ILE A 39 -7.88 -5.24 -2.71
C ILE A 39 -7.47 -6.68 -2.38
N ARG A 40 -8.44 -7.47 -1.90
CA ARG A 40 -8.22 -8.89 -1.63
C ARG A 40 -8.33 -9.70 -2.92
N PHE A 41 -7.24 -10.36 -3.29
CA PHE A 41 -7.17 -11.33 -4.37
C PHE A 41 -6.99 -12.73 -3.76
N GLY A 42 -8.12 -13.41 -3.50
CA GLY A 42 -8.15 -14.71 -2.85
C GLY A 42 -7.54 -14.68 -1.43
N ARG A 43 -6.39 -15.34 -1.27
CA ARG A 43 -5.64 -15.39 0.01
C ARG A 43 -4.60 -14.28 0.15
N SER A 44 -4.41 -13.47 -0.88
CA SER A 44 -3.42 -12.38 -0.90
C SER A 44 -4.09 -11.02 -1.00
N PHE A 45 -3.34 -9.97 -0.64
CA PHE A 45 -3.74 -8.60 -0.88
C PHE A 45 -2.91 -7.98 -2.01
N ARG A 46 -3.51 -7.01 -2.68
CA ARG A 46 -2.89 -6.16 -3.69
C ARG A 46 -3.16 -4.71 -3.33
N VAL A 47 -2.13 -3.89 -3.35
CA VAL A 47 -2.19 -2.48 -3.00
C VAL A 47 -2.00 -1.68 -4.28
N PRO A 48 -2.89 -0.73 -4.61
CA PRO A 48 -2.64 0.19 -5.72
C PRO A 48 -1.33 0.96 -5.49
N GLU A 49 -0.49 1.09 -6.51
CA GLU A 49 0.80 1.79 -6.39
C GLU A 49 0.61 3.24 -5.89
N SER A 50 -0.44 3.92 -6.36
CA SER A 50 -0.79 5.28 -5.92
C SER A 50 -1.05 5.36 -4.41
N ALA A 51 -1.72 4.35 -3.84
CA ALA A 51 -1.97 4.28 -2.41
C ALA A 51 -0.70 4.01 -1.60
N ALA A 52 0.16 3.11 -2.09
CA ALA A 52 1.44 2.85 -1.45
C ALA A 52 2.32 4.11 -1.42
N ARG A 53 2.39 4.86 -2.52
CA ARG A 53 3.12 6.13 -2.60
C ARG A 53 2.53 7.18 -1.65
N ALA A 54 1.21 7.33 -1.63
CA ALA A 54 0.54 8.27 -0.73
C ALA A 54 0.79 7.93 0.76
N ALA A 55 0.91 6.65 1.11
CA ALA A 55 1.23 6.23 2.48
C ALA A 55 2.65 6.58 2.91
N ILE A 56 3.60 6.70 1.98
CA ILE A 56 4.99 7.13 2.25
C ILE A 56 5.05 8.65 2.43
N GLU A 57 4.29 9.39 1.63
CA GLU A 57 4.22 10.85 1.71
C GLU A 57 3.50 11.33 2.98
N ARG A 58 2.61 10.50 3.54
CA ARG A 58 1.92 10.81 4.79
C ARG A 58 2.92 10.67 5.95
N PRO A 59 3.32 11.77 6.60
CA PRO A 59 4.18 11.67 7.77
C PRO A 59 3.39 10.91 8.84
N VAL A 60 3.87 9.74 9.24
CA VAL A 60 3.32 9.04 10.40
C VAL A 60 3.65 9.92 11.60
N ALA A 61 2.63 10.61 12.11
CA ALA A 61 2.68 11.18 13.44
C ALA A 61 2.89 10.01 14.41
N ASP A 62 4.05 10.03 15.07
CA ASP A 62 4.37 9.13 16.17
C ASP A 62 3.19 9.18 17.15
N SER A 63 2.43 8.10 17.24
CA SER A 63 1.49 7.90 18.32
C SER A 63 2.31 7.36 19.48
N ALA A 64 2.75 8.29 20.32
CA ALA A 64 3.33 8.05 21.64
C ALA A 64 2.35 7.34 22.58
#